data_AF-A0A1F4CQ79-F1
#
_entry.id   AF-A0A1F4CQ79-F1
#
_cell.length_a   1.000
_cell.length_b   1.000
_cell.length_c   1.000
_cell.angle_alpha   90.00
_cell.angle_beta   90.00
_cell.angle_gamma   90.00
#
_symmetry.space_group_name_H-M   'P 1'
#
loop_
_entity.id
_entity.type
_entity.pdbx_description
1 polymer ?
#
loop_
_entity_poly.entity_id
_entity_poly.type
_entity_poly.pdbx_seq_one_letter_code
_entity_poly.pdbx_strand_id
1 'polypeptide(L)'
;MKEIKLTDVGRLKNELAKYKKGRKFDIRLFNQIARLAWLGKIVLCPLGPEDPECKAWLLHMQPLEGLAAEIIRVDEDLNGMPFASQIHILDAEQGAALAAIFREGMEQRTRDLNALNQRDFYFERFFPRGEKP
;
A
#
# COMPACT_ATOMS: atom_id res chain seq x y z
N MET A 1 13.58 39.08 1.25
CA MET A 1 13.62 37.60 1.21
C MET A 1 15.00 37.18 1.71
N LYS A 2 15.11 36.43 2.81
CA LYS A 2 16.43 36.01 3.30
C LYS A 2 16.98 34.95 2.35
N GLU A 3 18.07 35.25 1.65
CA GLU A 3 18.83 34.26 0.89
C GLU A 3 19.30 33.16 1.85
N ILE A 4 18.71 31.98 1.73
CA ILE A 4 19.27 30.78 2.35
C ILE A 4 20.59 30.54 1.63
N LYS A 5 21.72 30.84 2.27
CA LYS A 5 23.04 30.48 1.75
C LYS A 5 23.14 28.97 1.71
N LEU A 6 22.80 28.42 0.55
CA LEU A 6 22.91 27.00 0.23
C LEU A 6 24.39 26.67 0.03
N THR A 7 25.06 26.31 1.12
CA THR A 7 26.48 25.95 1.15
C THR A 7 26.81 24.69 0.33
N ASP A 8 25.80 23.91 -0.10
CA ASP A 8 26.01 22.68 -0.87
C ASP A 8 24.86 22.38 -1.84
N VAL A 9 24.77 23.17 -2.92
CA VAL A 9 23.77 22.98 -4.00
C VAL A 9 23.94 21.62 -4.69
N GLY A 10 25.17 21.12 -4.80
CA GLY A 10 25.46 19.83 -5.46
C GLY A 10 24.87 18.64 -4.70
N ARG A 11 25.09 18.59 -3.39
CA ARG A 11 24.49 17.55 -2.54
C ARG A 11 22.97 17.57 -2.57
N LEU A 12 22.35 18.75 -2.55
CA LEU A 12 20.90 18.85 -2.60
C LEU A 12 20.31 18.39 -3.93
N LYS A 13 20.97 18.67 -5.06
CA LYS A 13 20.57 18.11 -6.35
C LYS A 13 20.65 16.58 -6.34
N ASN A 14 21.68 16.02 -5.74
CA ASN A 14 21.84 14.57 -5.63
C ASN A 14 20.75 13.94 -4.75
N GLU A 15 20.44 14.54 -3.59
CA GLU A 15 19.36 14.06 -2.73
C GLU A 15 17.99 14.17 -3.41
N LEU A 16 17.72 15.29 -4.09
CA LEU A 16 16.49 15.44 -4.87
C LEU A 16 16.37 14.37 -5.97
N ALA A 17 17.46 14.09 -6.68
CA ALA A 17 17.48 13.04 -7.71
C ALA A 17 17.21 11.64 -7.13
N LYS A 18 17.73 11.35 -5.93
CA LYS A 18 17.40 10.11 -5.20
C LYS A 18 15.91 10.01 -4.90
N TYR A 19 15.31 11.09 -4.40
CA TYR A 19 13.87 11.11 -4.11
C TYR A 19 13.01 10.98 -5.37
N LYS A 20 13.35 11.67 -6.46
CA LYS A 20 12.62 11.53 -7.74
C LYS A 20 12.68 10.11 -8.31
N LYS A 21 13.74 9.36 -8.02
CA LYS A 21 13.92 7.97 -8.45
C LYS A 21 13.23 6.97 -7.51
N GLY A 22 13.20 7.27 -6.21
CA GLY A 22 12.71 6.38 -5.17
C GLY A 22 13.60 5.17 -4.93
N ARG A 23 13.17 4.30 -4.02
CA ARG A 23 13.89 3.06 -3.66
C ARG A 23 13.09 1.82 -4.06
N LYS A 24 13.81 0.76 -4.42
CA LYS A 24 13.27 -0.59 -4.55
C LYS A 24 13.31 -1.29 -3.20
N PHE A 25 12.23 -1.97 -2.84
CA PHE A 25 12.23 -2.94 -1.76
C PHE A 25 12.82 -4.27 -2.24
N ASP A 26 13.40 -5.01 -1.29
CA ASP A 26 13.71 -6.41 -1.52
C ASP A 26 12.44 -7.24 -1.68
N ILE A 27 12.62 -8.48 -2.15
CA ILE A 27 11.52 -9.39 -2.45
C ILE A 27 10.65 -9.70 -1.23
N ARG A 28 11.23 -9.83 -0.03
CA ARG A 28 10.49 -10.21 1.18
C ARG A 28 9.57 -9.06 1.57
N LEU A 29 10.14 -7.87 1.67
CA LEU A 29 9.43 -6.65 2.05
C LEU A 29 8.36 -6.28 1.00
N PHE A 30 8.70 -6.34 -0.29
CA PHE A 30 7.73 -6.10 -1.35
C PHE A 30 6.52 -7.02 -1.24
N ASN A 31 6.73 -8.32 -0.99
CA ASN A 31 5.63 -9.28 -0.85
C ASN A 31 4.75 -9.02 0.38
N GLN A 32 5.33 -8.57 1.49
CA GLN A 32 4.54 -8.19 2.68
C GLN A 32 3.63 -6.98 2.36
N ILE A 33 4.22 -5.95 1.74
CA ILE A 33 3.49 -4.75 1.33
C ILE A 33 2.44 -5.09 0.28
N ALA A 34 2.75 -5.97 -0.68
CA ALA A 34 1.80 -6.40 -1.69
C ALA A 34 0.55 -7.06 -1.09
N ARG A 35 0.71 -7.88 -0.04
CA ARG A 35 -0.44 -8.45 0.69
C ARG A 35 -1.27 -7.38 1.38
N LEU A 36 -0.62 -6.40 2.02
CA LEU A 36 -1.29 -5.26 2.63
C LEU A 36 -1.99 -4.37 1.59
N ALA A 37 -1.34 -4.18 0.44
CA ALA A 37 -1.87 -3.44 -0.71
C ALA A 37 -3.12 -4.11 -1.22
N TRP A 38 -3.04 -5.42 -1.46
CA TRP A 38 -4.16 -6.25 -1.84
C TRP A 38 -5.30 -6.00 -0.86
N LEU A 39 -5.08 -6.14 0.46
CA LEU A 39 -6.08 -5.93 1.53
C LEU A 39 -6.61 -4.49 1.70
N GLY A 40 -6.09 -3.51 0.95
CA GLY A 40 -6.49 -2.12 1.07
C GLY A 40 -5.97 -1.42 2.33
N LYS A 41 -4.85 -1.89 2.89
CA LYS A 41 -4.24 -1.37 4.12
C LYS A 41 -3.07 -0.42 3.86
N ILE A 42 -2.92 0.05 2.62
CA ILE A 42 -1.92 1.04 2.23
C ILE A 42 -2.60 2.28 1.65
N VAL A 43 -1.86 3.39 1.71
CA VAL A 43 -2.10 4.59 0.93
C VAL A 43 -0.93 4.72 -0.04
N LEU A 44 -1.26 4.90 -1.32
CA LEU A 44 -0.29 4.97 -2.41
C LEU A 44 -0.65 6.14 -3.34
N CYS A 45 0.29 7.04 -3.59
CA CYS A 45 0.10 8.13 -4.55
C CYS A 45 1.40 8.46 -5.30
N PRO A 46 1.32 9.01 -6.53
CA PRO A 46 2.51 9.54 -7.22
C PRO A 46 3.16 10.66 -6.40
N LEU A 47 4.49 10.66 -6.31
CA LEU A 47 5.24 11.77 -5.72
C LEU A 47 5.40 12.88 -6.76
N GLY A 48 5.08 14.12 -6.39
CA GLY A 48 5.28 15.29 -7.25
C GLY A 48 4.60 15.17 -8.62
N PRO A 49 3.27 14.94 -8.69
CA PRO A 49 2.55 14.73 -9.95
C PRO A 49 2.68 15.90 -10.95
N GLU A 50 3.05 17.09 -10.48
CA GLU A 50 3.35 18.27 -11.29
C GLU A 50 4.69 18.20 -12.05
N ASP A 51 5.59 17.30 -11.65
CA ASP A 51 6.90 17.10 -12.25
C ASP A 51 6.90 15.83 -13.13
N PRO A 52 6.90 15.96 -14.47
CA PRO A 52 6.89 14.81 -15.38
C PRO A 52 8.11 13.89 -15.25
N GLU A 53 9.21 14.39 -14.68
CA GLU A 53 10.42 13.60 -14.43
C GLU A 53 10.34 12.82 -13.11
N CYS A 54 9.45 13.20 -12.19
CA CYS A 54 9.24 12.47 -10.95
C CYS A 54 8.33 11.26 -11.22
N LYS A 55 8.91 10.06 -11.14
CA LYS A 55 8.19 8.80 -11.34
C LYS A 55 8.05 8.00 -10.05
N ALA A 56 8.55 8.54 -8.95
CA ALA A 56 8.49 7.91 -7.65
C ALA A 56 7.06 7.93 -7.08
N TRP A 57 6.84 7.08 -6.08
CA TRP A 57 5.57 6.93 -5.41
C TRP A 57 5.73 7.12 -3.91
N LEU A 58 4.76 7.77 -3.28
CA LEU A 58 4.62 7.79 -1.82
C LEU A 58 3.78 6.60 -1.39
N LEU A 59 4.35 5.79 -0.51
CA LEU A 59 3.70 4.68 0.16
C LEU A 59 3.62 4.97 1.66
N HIS A 60 2.44 4.81 2.22
CA HIS A 60 2.22 4.78 3.65
C HIS A 60 1.36 3.57 3.99
N MET A 61 1.68 2.84 5.06
CA MET A 61 0.80 1.78 5.55
C MET A 61 0.17 2.21 6.85
N GLN A 62 -1.14 2.00 6.93
CA GLN A 62 -1.85 2.19 8.19
C GLN A 62 -1.36 1.13 9.20
N PRO A 63 -1.30 1.49 10.49
CA PRO A 63 -1.14 0.49 11.54
C PRO A 63 -2.14 -0.64 11.36
N LEU A 64 -1.67 -1.88 11.51
CA LEU A 64 -2.57 -3.02 11.55
C LEU A 64 -3.26 -3.06 12.91
N GLU A 65 -4.57 -3.32 12.90
CA GLU A 65 -5.38 -3.37 14.12
C GLU A 65 -6.24 -4.65 14.15
N GLY A 66 -6.59 -5.08 15.36
CA GLY A 66 -7.45 -6.25 15.60
C GLY A 66 -6.91 -7.54 14.96
N LEU A 67 -7.80 -8.33 14.35
CA LEU A 67 -7.46 -9.62 13.78
C LEU A 67 -6.37 -9.54 12.69
N ALA A 68 -6.28 -8.42 11.97
CA ALA A 68 -5.25 -8.25 10.93
C ALA A 68 -3.84 -8.17 11.55
N ALA A 69 -3.71 -7.55 12.74
CA ALA A 69 -2.43 -7.45 13.45
C ALA A 69 -1.96 -8.80 14.01
N GLU A 70 -2.89 -9.68 14.38
CA GLU A 70 -2.59 -11.03 14.89
C GLU A 70 -2.08 -11.98 13.78
N ILE A 71 -2.59 -11.81 12.56
CA ILE A 71 -2.33 -12.73 11.44
C ILE A 71 -1.16 -12.24 10.58
N ILE A 72 -1.02 -10.92 10.39
CA ILE A 72 -0.02 -10.35 9.48
C ILE A 72 1.14 -9.79 10.28
N ARG A 73 2.29 -10.44 10.16
CA ARG A 73 3.56 -9.91 10.68
C ARG A 73 4.26 -9.10 9.59
N VAL A 74 4.45 -7.81 9.86
CA VAL A 74 5.24 -6.91 9.02
C VAL A 74 6.63 -6.87 9.61
N ASP A 75 7.66 -7.16 8.81
CA ASP A 75 9.03 -7.07 9.27
C ASP A 75 9.40 -5.60 9.59
N GLU A 76 10.37 -5.42 10.47
CA GLU A 76 11.00 -4.12 10.71
C GLU A 76 11.64 -3.59 9.42
N ASP A 77 11.74 -2.26 9.30
CA ASP A 77 12.46 -1.64 8.21
C ASP A 77 13.97 -1.94 8.28
N LEU A 78 14.72 -1.51 7.27
CA LEU A 78 16.18 -1.68 7.21
C LEU A 78 16.92 -1.02 8.40
N ASN A 79 16.26 -0.20 9.22
CA ASN A 79 16.81 0.56 10.34
C ASN A 79 16.30 0.07 11.71
N GLY A 80 15.57 -1.05 11.78
CA GLY A 80 14.99 -1.58 13.02
C GLY A 80 13.82 -0.76 13.58
N MET A 81 13.25 0.14 12.77
CA MET A 81 12.01 0.83 13.12
C MET A 81 10.82 0.06 12.54
N PRO A 82 9.63 0.15 13.15
CA PRO A 82 8.42 -0.38 12.54
C PRO A 82 8.29 0.18 11.12
N PHE A 83 8.24 -0.69 10.13
CA PHE A 83 8.08 -0.29 8.74
C PHE A 83 6.71 0.38 8.55
N ALA A 84 5.71 -0.12 9.29
CA ALA A 84 4.39 0.50 9.46
C ALA A 84 4.50 1.89 10.12
N SER A 85 3.58 2.80 9.79
CA SER A 85 3.56 4.19 10.29
C SER A 85 4.64 5.12 9.73
N GLN A 86 5.44 4.68 8.76
CA GLN A 86 6.36 5.54 8.01
C GLN A 86 5.86 5.83 6.58
N ILE A 87 6.32 6.95 6.03
CA ILE A 87 6.17 7.30 4.61
C ILE A 87 7.42 6.85 3.87
N HIS A 88 7.23 6.02 2.85
CA HIS A 88 8.29 5.47 2.01
C HIS A 88 8.18 6.04 0.60
N ILE A 89 9.33 6.35 -0.01
CA ILE A 89 9.40 6.78 -1.41
C ILE A 89 9.85 5.61 -2.28
N LEU A 90 8.90 5.03 -2.98
CA LEU A 90 9.06 3.89 -3.88
C LEU A 90 9.50 4.34 -5.27
N ASP A 91 10.22 3.47 -5.96
CA ASP A 91 10.48 3.66 -7.38
C ASP A 91 9.23 3.44 -8.23
N ALA A 92 9.32 3.85 -9.50
CA ALA A 92 8.23 3.82 -10.46
C ALA A 92 7.65 2.43 -10.72
N GLU A 93 8.52 1.41 -10.81
CA GLU A 93 8.13 0.07 -11.21
C GLU A 93 7.37 -0.62 -10.07
N GLN A 94 7.94 -0.60 -8.86
CA GLN A 94 7.28 -1.20 -7.70
C GLN A 94 6.04 -0.41 -7.27
N GLY A 95 6.05 0.91 -7.39
CA GLY A 95 4.87 1.74 -7.14
C GLY A 95 3.71 1.38 -8.07
N ALA A 96 3.96 1.28 -9.38
CA ALA A 96 2.95 0.88 -10.34
C ALA A 96 2.43 -0.55 -10.10
N ALA A 97 3.32 -1.49 -9.76
CA ALA A 97 2.94 -2.86 -9.44
C ALA A 97 2.03 -2.94 -8.21
N LEU A 98 2.36 -2.21 -7.13
CA LEU A 98 1.51 -2.14 -5.94
C LEU A 98 0.15 -1.50 -6.23
N ALA A 99 0.09 -0.49 -7.09
CA ALA A 99 -1.18 0.11 -7.51
C ALA A 99 -2.08 -0.90 -8.25
N ALA A 100 -1.49 -1.75 -9.10
CA ALA A 100 -2.23 -2.82 -9.78
C ALA A 100 -2.75 -3.87 -8.79
N ILE A 101 -1.91 -4.34 -7.87
CA ILE A 101 -2.28 -5.32 -6.83
C ILE A 101 -3.36 -4.77 -5.90
N PHE A 102 -3.28 -3.49 -5.53
CA PHE A 102 -4.30 -2.82 -4.73
C PHE A 102 -5.67 -2.88 -5.45
N ARG A 103 -5.68 -2.52 -6.74
CA ARG A 103 -6.90 -2.53 -7.56
C ARG A 103 -7.49 -3.94 -7.64
N GLU A 104 -6.67 -4.94 -7.94
CA GLU A 104 -7.08 -6.34 -8.00
C GLU A 104 -7.75 -6.78 -6.68
N GLY A 105 -7.12 -6.48 -5.55
CA GLY A 105 -7.67 -6.83 -4.24
C GLY A 105 -8.99 -6.10 -3.93
N MET A 106 -9.08 -4.82 -4.30
CA MET A 106 -10.32 -4.05 -4.16
C MET A 106 -11.47 -4.67 -4.97
N GLU A 107 -11.21 -5.02 -6.24
CA GLU A 107 -12.19 -5.65 -7.12
C GLU A 107 -12.64 -7.00 -6.58
N GLN A 108 -11.71 -7.84 -6.12
CA GLN A 108 -12.05 -9.15 -5.54
C GLN A 108 -12.91 -9.03 -4.29
N ARG A 109 -12.51 -8.20 -3.31
CA ARG A 109 -13.30 -8.01 -2.10
C ARG A 109 -14.68 -7.43 -2.37
N THR A 110 -14.80 -6.54 -3.36
CA THR A 110 -16.10 -6.02 -3.79
C THR A 110 -17.00 -7.15 -4.29
N ARG A 111 -16.45 -8.08 -5.09
CA ARG A 111 -17.19 -9.28 -5.53
C ARG A 111 -17.62 -10.15 -4.35
N ASP A 112 -16.71 -10.42 -3.42
CA ASP A 112 -16.97 -11.27 -2.26
C ASP A 112 -18.05 -10.67 -1.34
N LEU A 113 -17.98 -9.37 -1.08
CA LEU A 113 -18.97 -8.64 -0.28
C LEU A 113 -20.34 -8.61 -0.96
N ASN A 114 -20.39 -8.43 -2.29
CA ASN A 114 -21.63 -8.49 -3.04
C ASN A 114 -22.27 -9.90 -2.98
N ALA A 115 -21.46 -10.94 -3.12
CA ALA A 115 -21.93 -12.32 -2.98
C ALA A 115 -22.42 -12.60 -1.55
N LEU A 116 -21.73 -12.08 -0.54
CA LEU A 116 -22.12 -12.19 0.86
C LEU A 116 -23.47 -11.51 1.13
N ASN A 117 -23.68 -10.31 0.60
CA ASN A 117 -24.94 -9.55 0.74
C ASN A 117 -26.14 -10.27 0.11
N GLN A 118 -25.90 -11.14 -0.87
CA GLN A 118 -26.94 -11.93 -1.54
C GLN A 118 -27.19 -13.29 -0.87
N ARG A 119 -26.35 -13.71 0.10
CA ARG A 119 -26.56 -14.97 0.82
C ARG A 119 -27.71 -14.84 1.80
N ASP A 120 -28.59 -15.84 1.74
CA ASP A 120 -29.64 -16.02 2.72
C ASP A 120 -29.22 -17.09 3.73
N PHE A 121 -28.34 -16.70 4.64
CA PHE A 121 -27.80 -17.58 5.69
C PHE A 121 -28.88 -18.26 6.52
N TYR A 122 -30.00 -17.58 6.75
CA TYR A 122 -31.10 -18.12 7.55
C TYR A 122 -31.79 -19.26 6.80
N PHE A 123 -32.19 -19.03 5.56
CA PHE A 123 -32.82 -20.09 4.76
C PHE A 123 -31.88 -21.24 4.43
N GLU A 124 -30.61 -20.96 4.12
CA GLU A 124 -29.60 -22.00 3.90
C GLU A 124 -29.43 -22.91 5.14
N ARG A 125 -29.52 -22.34 6.34
CA ARG A 125 -29.28 -23.08 7.58
C ARG A 125 -30.51 -23.82 8.09
N PHE A 126 -31.69 -23.22 7.96
CA PHE A 126 -32.93 -23.70 8.59
C PHE A 126 -33.94 -24.29 7.59
N PHE A 127 -33.80 -24.02 6.29
CA PHE A 127 -34.65 -24.58 5.22
C PHE A 127 -33.82 -25.19 4.07
N PRO A 128 -32.91 -26.14 4.35
CA PRO A 128 -31.97 -26.68 3.36
C PRO A 128 -32.63 -27.46 2.22
N ARG A 129 -33.92 -27.80 2.32
CA ARG A 129 -34.72 -28.46 1.27
C ARG A 129 -35.47 -27.50 0.35
N GLY A 130 -35.31 -26.19 0.53
CA GLY A 130 -35.99 -25.18 -0.31
C GLY A 130 -37.46 -24.95 0.07
N GLU A 131 -37.88 -25.43 1.24
CA GLU A 131 -39.19 -25.14 1.82
C GLU A 131 -39.19 -23.68 2.30
N LYS A 132 -39.47 -22.73 1.40
CA LYS A 132 -39.85 -21.38 1.81
C LYS A 132 -41.26 -21.44 2.42
N PRO A 133 -41.54 -20.68 3.50
CA PRO A 133 -42.90 -20.56 4.01
C PRO A 133 -43.86 -19.99 2.96
#